data_AF-A0A972WM96-F1
#
_entry.id   AF-A0A972WM96-F1
#
_cell.length_a   1.000
_cell.length_b   1.000
_cell.length_c   1.000
_cell.angle_alpha   90.00
_cell.angle_beta   90.00
_cell.angle_gamma   90.00
#
_symmetry.space_group_name_H-M   'P 1'
#
loop_
_entity.id
_entity.type
_entity.pdbx_description
1 polymer ?
#
loop_
_entity_poly.entity_id
_entity_poly.type
_entity_poly.pdbx_seq_one_letter_code
_entity_poly.pdbx_strand_id
1 'polypeptide(L)'
;MSDTPQLLLAHHLKALRLPTFLREYDKLARQCAAEGADHVRYLVRLTEMELIDRERRMVERRIRLAKFPAVKSLDAFDFKAIPS
;
A
#
# COMPACT_ATOMS: atom_id res chain seq x y z
N MET A 1 -14.21 -1.22 -23.87
CA MET A 1 -14.63 0.15 -23.49
C MET A 1 -14.78 0.14 -21.98
N SER A 2 -14.06 0.98 -21.24
CA SER A 2 -14.23 1.06 -19.79
C SER A 2 -15.64 1.56 -19.50
N ASP A 3 -16.44 0.74 -18.84
CA ASP A 3 -17.79 1.08 -18.37
C ASP A 3 -17.75 2.38 -17.51
N THR A 4 -18.78 3.22 -17.67
CA THR A 4 -18.94 4.50 -16.96
C THR A 4 -18.67 4.44 -15.45
N PRO A 5 -19.14 3.41 -14.68
CA PRO A 5 -18.85 3.34 -13.25
C PRO A 5 -17.37 3.19 -12.90
N GLN A 6 -16.58 2.47 -13.70
CA GLN A 6 -15.15 2.25 -13.46
C GLN A 6 -14.36 3.54 -13.71
N LEU A 7 -14.79 4.32 -14.69
CA LEU A 7 -14.21 5.64 -14.96
C LEU A 7 -14.47 6.61 -13.79
N LEU A 8 -15.71 6.66 -13.29
CA LEU A 8 -16.09 7.46 -12.13
C LEU A 8 -15.33 7.02 -10.87
N LEU A 9 -15.26 5.72 -10.62
CA LEU A 9 -14.50 5.17 -9.51
C LEU A 9 -13.02 5.57 -9.59
N ALA A 10 -12.39 5.42 -10.75
CA ALA A 10 -11.00 5.83 -10.95
C ALA A 10 -10.79 7.32 -10.67
N HIS A 11 -11.73 8.17 -11.10
CA HIS A 11 -11.70 9.61 -10.81
C HIS A 11 -11.82 9.88 -9.30
N HIS A 12 -12.76 9.26 -8.60
CA HIS A 12 -12.94 9.42 -7.15
C HIS A 12 -11.71 8.94 -6.36
N LEU A 13 -11.14 7.80 -6.72
CA LEU A 13 -9.96 7.25 -6.06
C LEU A 13 -8.73 8.15 -6.25
N LYS A 14 -8.59 8.80 -7.41
CA LYS A 14 -7.56 9.82 -7.63
C LYS A 14 -7.78 11.04 -6.75
N ALA A 15 -9.02 11.56 -6.67
CA ALA A 15 -9.37 12.71 -5.84
C ALA A 15 -9.11 12.45 -4.35
N LEU A 16 -9.40 11.23 -3.87
CA LEU A 16 -9.16 10.78 -2.49
C LEU A 16 -7.71 10.38 -2.22
N ARG A 17 -6.84 10.40 -3.23
CA ARG A 17 -5.44 9.96 -3.15
C ARG A 17 -5.31 8.53 -2.64
N LEU A 18 -6.09 7.61 -3.20
CA LEU A 18 -6.06 6.17 -2.90
C LEU A 18 -5.40 5.38 -4.06
N PRO A 19 -4.08 5.48 -4.25
CA PRO A 19 -3.38 4.86 -5.37
C PRO A 19 -3.36 3.33 -5.33
N THR A 20 -3.37 2.71 -4.16
CA THR A 20 -3.40 1.24 -4.04
C THR A 20 -4.79 0.73 -4.37
N PHE A 21 -5.85 1.42 -3.93
CA PHE A 21 -7.21 1.13 -4.41
C PHE A 21 -7.26 1.17 -5.93
N LEU A 22 -6.79 2.25 -6.55
CA LEU A 22 -6.85 2.43 -8.01
C LEU A 22 -6.17 1.27 -8.77
N ARG A 23 -5.07 0.72 -8.22
CA ARG A 23 -4.29 -0.36 -8.83
C ARG A 23 -4.87 -1.75 -8.57
N GLU A 24 -5.44 -1.99 -7.39
CA GLU A 24 -5.71 -3.35 -6.90
C GLU A 24 -7.20 -3.71 -6.80
N TYR A 25 -8.12 -2.73 -6.80
CA TYR A 25 -9.54 -2.98 -6.52
C TYR A 25 -10.15 -4.08 -7.40
N ASP A 26 -9.89 -4.03 -8.72
CA ASP A 26 -10.48 -4.96 -9.68
C ASP A 26 -9.93 -6.38 -9.52
N LYS A 27 -8.62 -6.50 -9.28
CA LYS A 27 -7.98 -7.79 -9.03
C LYS A 27 -8.51 -8.41 -7.74
N LEU A 28 -8.57 -7.64 -6.67
CA LEU A 28 -9.03 -8.10 -5.37
C LEU A 28 -10.53 -8.43 -5.38
N ALA A 29 -11.34 -7.68 -6.14
CA ALA A 29 -12.76 -7.96 -6.32
C ALA A 29 -12.96 -9.33 -6.99
N ARG A 30 -12.20 -9.63 -8.04
CA ARG A 30 -12.23 -10.94 -8.71
C ARG A 30 -11.80 -12.08 -7.78
N GLN A 31 -10.78 -11.87 -6.96
CA GLN A 31 -10.35 -12.85 -5.96
C GLN A 31 -11.41 -13.08 -4.88
N CYS A 32 -11.97 -12.01 -4.32
CA CYS A 32 -13.01 -12.11 -3.29
C CYS A 32 -14.27 -12.79 -3.83
N ALA A 33 -14.66 -12.51 -5.08
CA ALA A 33 -15.77 -13.19 -5.74
C ALA A 33 -15.50 -14.70 -5.90
N ALA A 34 -14.28 -15.09 -6.27
CA ALA A 34 -13.89 -16.49 -6.38
C ALA A 34 -13.85 -17.22 -5.03
N GLU A 35 -13.48 -16.51 -3.96
CA GLU A 35 -13.45 -17.03 -2.58
C GLU A 35 -14.81 -17.01 -1.89
N GLY A 36 -15.85 -16.44 -2.51
CA GLY A 36 -17.15 -16.21 -1.86
C GLY A 36 -17.08 -15.25 -0.67
N ALA A 37 -16.08 -14.37 -0.65
CA ALA A 37 -15.95 -13.35 0.39
C ALA A 37 -17.02 -12.27 0.22
N ASP A 38 -17.54 -11.78 1.34
CA ASP A 38 -18.53 -10.72 1.37
C ASP A 38 -17.90 -9.34 1.12
N HIS A 39 -18.76 -8.36 0.87
CA HIS A 39 -18.35 -6.99 0.55
C HIS A 39 -17.52 -6.34 1.67
N VAL A 40 -17.83 -6.63 2.94
CA VAL A 40 -17.08 -6.07 4.07
C VAL A 40 -15.66 -6.63 4.09
N ARG A 41 -15.48 -7.94 3.88
CA ARG A 41 -14.16 -8.55 3.83
C ARG A 41 -13.32 -8.08 2.64
N TYR A 42 -13.95 -7.85 1.50
CA TYR A 42 -13.28 -7.18 0.36
C TYR A 42 -12.78 -5.78 0.74
N LEU A 43 -13.62 -4.96 1.37
CA LEU A 43 -13.25 -3.60 1.79
C LEU A 43 -12.12 -3.61 2.81
N VAL A 44 -12.19 -4.48 3.82
CA VAL A 44 -11.13 -4.62 4.84
C VAL A 44 -9.80 -4.92 4.18
N ARG A 45 -9.74 -5.96 3.34
CA ARG A 45 -8.49 -6.34 2.63
C ARG A 45 -7.94 -5.20 1.77
N LEU A 46 -8.81 -4.48 1.06
CA LEU A 46 -8.39 -3.37 0.20
C LEU A 46 -7.84 -2.18 1.03
N THR A 47 -8.50 -1.87 2.16
CA THR A 47 -8.04 -0.82 3.07
C THR A 47 -6.71 -1.16 3.74
N GLU A 48 -6.52 -2.42 4.15
CA GLU A 48 -5.26 -2.91 4.73
C GLU A 48 -4.10 -2.74 3.74
N MET A 49 -4.29 -3.14 2.48
CA MET A 49 -3.29 -2.98 1.43
C MET A 49 -2.90 -1.51 1.23
N GLU A 50 -3.88 -0.59 1.22
CA GLU A 50 -3.60 0.85 1.08
C GLU A 50 -2.84 1.41 2.30
N LEU A 51 -3.20 1.00 3.52
CA LEU A 51 -2.50 1.43 4.74
C LEU A 51 -1.04 0.99 4.74
N ILE A 52 -0.77 -0.28 4.43
CA ILE A 52 0.59 -0.85 4.35
C ILE A 52 1.43 -0.10 3.31
N ASP A 53 0.90 0.07 2.09
CA ASP A 53 1.60 0.77 1.02
C ASP A 53 1.86 2.25 1.38
N ARG A 54 0.92 2.91 2.06
CA ARG A 54 1.10 4.30 2.52
C ARG A 54 2.18 4.41 3.58
N GLU A 55 2.20 3.51 4.56
CA GLU A 55 3.23 3.47 5.59
C GLU A 55 4.62 3.26 4.97
N ARG A 56 4.74 2.28 4.06
CA ARG A 56 5.97 2.02 3.33
C ARG A 56 6.48 3.25 2.58
N ARG A 57 5.61 3.89 1.77
CA ARG A 57 5.98 5.13 1.04
C ARG A 57 6.36 6.27 1.98
N MET A 58 5.71 6.39 3.13
CA MET A 58 6.03 7.40 4.14
C MET A 58 7.43 7.17 4.71
N VAL A 59 7.76 5.93 5.07
CA VAL A 59 9.08 5.54 5.58
C VAL A 59 10.16 5.81 4.53
N GLU A 60 9.98 5.31 3.31
CA GLU A 60 10.92 5.52 2.19
C GLU A 60 11.15 7.02 1.92
N ARG A 61 10.08 7.82 1.92
CA ARG A 61 10.16 9.28 1.75
C ARG A 61 10.93 9.95 2.89
N ARG A 62 10.69 9.56 4.15
CA ARG A 62 11.39 10.12 5.32
C ARG A 62 12.88 9.80 5.28
N ILE A 63 13.25 8.55 4.97
CA ILE A 63 14.65 8.14 4.80
C ILE A 63 15.34 8.96 3.72
N ARG A 64 14.69 9.12 2.56
CA ARG A 64 15.24 9.92 1.45
C ARG A 64 15.41 11.39 1.82
N LEU A 65 14.46 11.98 2.55
CA LEU A 65 14.52 13.38 2.97
C LEU A 65 15.59 13.63 4.05
N ALA A 66 15.92 12.63 4.86
CA ALA A 66 16.94 12.74 5.90
C ALA A 66 18.37 12.85 5.33
N LYS A 67 18.59 12.54 4.04
CA LYS A 67 19.89 12.64 3.36
C LYS A 67 21.03 11.96 4.13
N PHE A 68 20.74 10.81 4.74
CA PHE A 68 21.77 10.06 5.46
C PHE A 68 22.92 9.67 4.51
N PRO A 69 24.19 9.83 4.94
CA PRO A 69 25.35 9.43 4.14
C PRO A 69 25.35 7.93 3.78
N ALA A 70 24.70 7.11 4.60
CA ALA A 70 24.44 5.70 4.36
C ALA A 70 23.09 5.32 4.98
N VAL A 71 22.32 4.46 4.30
CA VAL A 71 21.09 3.89 4.85
C VAL A 71 21.50 2.79 5.85
N LYS A 72 21.32 3.04 7.15
CA LYS A 72 21.52 2.05 8.19
C LYS A 72 20.16 1.52 8.64
N SER A 73 19.86 0.26 8.36
CA SER A 73 18.75 -0.47 8.97
C SER A 73 19.25 -1.24 10.19
N LEU A 74 18.36 -1.55 11.14
CA LEU A 74 18.70 -2.42 12.27
C LEU A 74 19.15 -3.81 11.81
N ASP A 75 18.61 -4.31 10.70
CA ASP A 75 19.01 -5.60 10.11
C ASP A 75 20.47 -5.61 9.64
N ALA A 76 21.02 -4.45 9.27
CA ALA A 76 22.41 -4.30 8.84
C ALA A 76 23.35 -3.93 10.01
N PHE A 77 22.82 -3.82 11.24
CA PHE A 77 23.60 -3.45 12.41
C PHE A 77 24.19 -4.70 13.08
N ASP A 78 25.53 -4.76 13.15
CA ASP A 78 26.22 -5.83 13.87
C ASP A 78 26.22 -5.57 15.38
N PHE A 79 25.21 -6.09 16.07
CA PHE A 79 25.10 -6.00 17.52
C PHE A 79 26.27 -6.68 18.26
N LYS A 80 27.02 -7.57 17.61
CA LYS A 80 28.19 -8.22 18.22
C LYS A 80 29.42 -7.31 18.24
N ALA A 81 29.41 -6.22 17.48
CA ALA A 81 30.48 -5.23 17.45
C ALA A 81 30.38 -4.19 18.58
N ILE A 82 29.34 -4.25 19.44
CA ILE A 82 29.23 -3.37 20.61
C ILE A 82 30.09 -3.94 21.75
N PRO A 83 31.15 -3.25 22.19
CA PRO A 83 31.88 -3.65 23.38
C PRO A 83 31.00 -3.42 24.64
N SER A 84 30.94 -4.43 25.49
CA SER A 84 30.32 -4.40 26.82
C SER A 84 31.07 -3.52 27.79
#